data_AF-A0AA39QYI1-F1
#
_entry.id   AF-A0AA39QYI1-F1
#
_cell.length_a   1.000
_cell.length_b   1.000
_cell.length_c   1.000
_cell.angle_alpha   90.00
_cell.angle_beta   90.00
_cell.angle_gamma   90.00
#
_symmetry.space_group_name_H-M   'P 1'
#
loop_
_entity.id
_entity.type
_entity.pdbx_description
1 polymer ?
#
loop_
_entity_poly.entity_id
_entity_poly.type
_entity_poly.pdbx_seq_one_letter_code
_entity_poly.pdbx_strand_id
1 'polypeptide(L)'
;MTSDQKAEAILFEAVQPHLATDEGQKFLNGMATTERIKSLLSQHTGGVASQEFSQLLLHFMWEEISTTDFQSKFRQIFTSNPCLKTADLWDSFSPVLTGPVGSEAEQERVKKAFCDLLGLVTQKRDTSRPSLEDGMRFQQDVEKRFQTHPEKYERFLHASFGSWREGRDPSEDRKQMIELLEGEDDLLMQFGVIWPEKKSDKGSDGAA
;
A
#
# COMPACT_ATOMS: atom_id res chain seq x y z
N MET A 1 -27.35 9.06 4.05
CA MET A 1 -26.01 8.67 3.56
C MET A 1 -24.99 9.48 4.34
N THR A 2 -24.19 8.83 5.18
CA THR A 2 -23.17 9.48 6.02
C THR A 2 -22.00 9.99 5.16
N SER A 3 -21.13 10.84 5.72
CA SER A 3 -19.91 11.27 5.02
C SER A 3 -19.02 10.08 4.63
N ASP A 4 -18.93 9.06 5.48
CA ASP A 4 -18.19 7.82 5.20
C ASP A 4 -18.79 7.06 4.01
N GLN A 5 -20.12 6.91 3.96
CA GLN A 5 -20.80 6.25 2.84
C GLN A 5 -20.62 7.01 1.52
N LYS A 6 -20.47 8.35 1.57
CA LYS A 6 -20.13 9.17 0.40
C LYS A 6 -18.68 8.98 -0.02
N ALA A 7 -17.75 8.91 0.93
CA ALA A 7 -16.35 8.64 0.63
C ALA A 7 -16.15 7.26 -0.02
N GLU A 8 -16.81 6.22 0.50
CA GLU A 8 -16.77 4.86 -0.06
C GLU A 8 -17.37 4.80 -1.47
N ALA A 9 -18.55 5.40 -1.70
CA ALA A 9 -19.19 5.42 -3.01
C ALA A 9 -18.32 6.11 -4.06
N ILE A 10 -17.64 7.19 -3.69
CA ILE A 10 -16.82 7.96 -4.63
C ILE A 10 -15.47 7.26 -4.87
N LEU A 11 -14.88 6.60 -3.87
CA LEU A 11 -13.74 5.69 -4.07
C LEU A 11 -14.11 4.54 -5.03
N PHE A 12 -15.30 3.98 -4.90
CA PHE A 12 -15.75 2.89 -5.76
C PHE A 12 -15.92 3.34 -7.23
N GLU A 13 -16.55 4.49 -7.48
CA GLU A 13 -16.71 5.05 -8.84
C GLU A 13 -15.36 5.43 -9.48
N ALA A 14 -14.43 5.97 -8.70
CA ALA A 14 -13.09 6.35 -9.14
C ALA A 14 -12.25 5.18 -9.65
N VAL A 15 -12.32 4.07 -8.94
CA VAL A 15 -11.50 2.90 -9.21
C VAL A 15 -12.15 2.04 -10.31
N GLN A 16 -13.47 2.16 -10.50
CA GLN A 16 -14.26 1.35 -11.44
C GLN A 16 -13.68 1.23 -12.86
N PRO A 17 -13.19 2.31 -13.52
CA PRO A 17 -12.59 2.20 -14.85
C PRO A 17 -11.30 1.38 -14.85
N HIS A 18 -10.53 1.44 -13.76
CA HIS A 18 -9.30 0.67 -13.58
C HIS A 18 -9.59 -0.79 -13.25
N LEU A 19 -10.70 -1.09 -12.57
CA LEU A 19 -11.12 -2.47 -12.28
C LEU A 19 -11.38 -3.32 -13.53
N ALA A 20 -11.72 -2.69 -14.66
CA ALA A 20 -11.96 -3.37 -15.93
C ALA A 20 -10.66 -3.78 -16.68
N THR A 21 -9.50 -3.34 -16.19
CA THR A 21 -8.20 -3.73 -16.75
C THR A 21 -7.71 -5.06 -16.16
N ASP A 22 -6.80 -5.75 -16.85
CA ASP A 22 -6.18 -6.98 -16.32
C ASP A 22 -5.47 -6.72 -14.98
N GLU A 23 -4.81 -5.57 -14.83
CA GLU A 23 -4.18 -5.13 -13.58
C GLU A 23 -5.21 -4.87 -12.48
N GLY A 24 -6.32 -4.20 -12.80
CA GLY A 24 -7.39 -3.96 -11.83
C GLY A 24 -8.07 -5.24 -11.35
N GLN A 25 -8.29 -6.20 -12.25
CA GLN A 25 -8.83 -7.50 -11.88
C GLN A 25 -7.87 -8.30 -11.00
N LYS A 26 -6.56 -8.24 -11.28
CA LYS A 26 -5.52 -8.83 -10.40
C LYS A 26 -5.55 -8.21 -9.01
N PHE A 27 -5.62 -6.88 -8.92
CA PHE A 27 -5.73 -6.16 -7.66
C PHE A 27 -6.96 -6.58 -6.85
N LEU A 28 -8.14 -6.64 -7.47
CA LEU A 28 -9.36 -7.10 -6.79
C LEU A 28 -9.25 -8.53 -6.28
N ASN A 29 -8.72 -9.44 -7.12
CA ASN A 29 -8.53 -10.83 -6.73
C ASN A 29 -7.55 -10.94 -5.55
N GLY A 30 -6.50 -10.15 -5.56
CA GLY A 30 -5.52 -10.07 -4.48
C GLY A 30 -6.09 -9.53 -3.17
N MET A 31 -6.88 -8.46 -3.24
CA MET A 31 -7.62 -7.92 -2.08
C MET A 31 -8.61 -8.95 -1.53
N ALA A 32 -9.38 -9.61 -2.39
CA ALA A 32 -10.33 -10.65 -1.98
C ALA A 32 -9.62 -11.84 -1.32
N THR A 33 -8.47 -12.27 -1.86
CA THR A 33 -7.64 -13.32 -1.25
C THR A 33 -7.09 -12.88 0.11
N THR A 34 -6.61 -11.64 0.22
CA THR A 34 -6.09 -11.07 1.48
C THR A 34 -7.17 -11.02 2.56
N GLU A 35 -8.35 -10.49 2.24
CA GLU A 35 -9.47 -10.42 3.18
C GLU A 35 -9.99 -11.81 3.56
N ARG A 36 -9.99 -12.75 2.61
CA ARG A 36 -10.33 -14.14 2.91
C ARG A 36 -9.36 -14.76 3.92
N ILE A 37 -8.05 -14.59 3.74
CA ILE A 37 -7.04 -15.08 4.69
C ILE A 37 -7.25 -14.43 6.07
N LYS A 38 -7.41 -13.10 6.13
CA LYS A 38 -7.67 -12.37 7.37
C LYS A 38 -8.93 -12.87 8.07
N SER A 39 -10.02 -13.07 7.34
CA SER A 39 -11.28 -13.59 7.89
C SER A 39 -11.10 -14.98 8.47
N LEU A 40 -10.44 -15.90 7.74
CA LEU A 40 -10.18 -17.26 8.21
C LEU A 40 -9.33 -17.26 9.49
N LEU A 41 -8.27 -16.44 9.53
CA LEU A 41 -7.42 -16.31 10.71
C LEU A 41 -8.20 -15.71 11.89
N SER A 42 -8.95 -14.63 11.68
CA SER A 42 -9.73 -13.99 12.74
C SER A 42 -10.75 -14.94 13.37
N GLN A 43 -11.44 -15.75 12.56
CA GLN A 43 -12.43 -16.72 13.03
C GLN A 43 -11.81 -17.85 13.87
N HIS A 44 -10.56 -18.23 13.61
CA HIS A 44 -9.95 -19.42 14.22
C HIS A 44 -8.93 -19.10 15.32
N THR A 45 -8.38 -17.89 15.37
CA THR A 45 -7.33 -17.50 16.33
C THR A 45 -7.70 -16.32 17.22
N GLY A 46 -8.96 -15.88 17.21
CA GLY A 46 -9.39 -14.69 17.95
C GLY A 46 -8.69 -13.40 17.49
N GLY A 47 -8.29 -13.32 16.22
CA GLY A 47 -7.71 -12.12 15.61
C GLY A 47 -6.18 -11.98 15.65
N VAL A 48 -5.47 -12.68 16.54
CA VAL A 48 -4.00 -12.52 16.69
C VAL A 48 -3.24 -12.83 15.40
N ALA A 49 -3.45 -14.01 14.79
CA ALA A 49 -2.77 -14.37 13.55
C ALA A 49 -3.17 -13.49 12.37
N SER A 50 -4.40 -12.96 12.37
CA SER A 50 -4.88 -12.02 11.35
C SER A 50 -4.12 -10.68 11.41
N GLN A 51 -3.85 -10.21 12.63
CA GLN A 51 -3.02 -9.02 12.86
C GLN A 51 -1.56 -9.27 12.46
N GLU A 52 -0.97 -10.41 12.83
CA GLU A 52 0.38 -10.80 12.42
C GLU A 52 0.51 -10.87 10.89
N PHE A 53 -0.47 -11.49 10.22
CA PHE A 53 -0.52 -11.54 8.76
C PHE A 53 -0.57 -10.13 8.14
N SER A 54 -1.43 -9.26 8.66
CA SER A 54 -1.57 -7.88 8.16
C SER A 54 -0.28 -7.07 8.33
N GLN A 55 0.38 -7.18 9.49
CA GLN A 55 1.67 -6.53 9.72
C GLN A 55 2.77 -7.08 8.78
N LEU A 56 2.79 -8.40 8.58
CA LEU A 56 3.75 -9.02 7.67
C LEU A 56 3.57 -8.53 6.22
N LEU A 57 2.33 -8.40 5.75
CA LEU A 57 2.03 -7.81 4.44
C LEU A 57 2.52 -6.37 4.33
N LEU A 58 2.27 -5.54 5.36
CA LEU A 58 2.74 -4.17 5.39
C LEU A 58 4.26 -4.11 5.29
N HIS A 59 4.99 -4.79 6.19
CA HIS A 59 6.45 -4.78 6.14
C HIS A 59 7.01 -5.24 4.80
N PHE A 60 6.38 -6.23 4.16
CA PHE A 60 6.78 -6.70 2.83
C PHE A 60 6.52 -5.67 1.73
N MET A 61 5.32 -5.07 1.69
CA MET A 61 4.98 -4.02 0.72
C MET A 61 5.89 -2.80 0.85
N TRP A 62 6.32 -2.50 2.08
CA TRP A 62 7.21 -1.39 2.39
C TRP A 62 8.70 -1.80 2.40
N GLU A 63 9.05 -2.99 1.93
CA GLU A 63 10.45 -3.48 1.84
C GLU A 63 11.24 -3.38 3.17
N GLU A 64 10.55 -3.43 4.31
CA GLU A 64 11.14 -3.38 5.65
C GLU A 64 11.62 -4.74 6.15
N ILE A 65 11.34 -5.80 5.39
CA ILE A 65 11.72 -7.17 5.68
C ILE A 65 12.31 -7.82 4.43
N SER A 66 13.37 -8.62 4.61
CA SER A 66 13.95 -9.37 3.51
C SER A 66 12.94 -10.37 2.93
N THR A 67 13.06 -10.73 1.63
CA THR A 67 12.17 -11.73 1.04
C THR A 67 12.28 -13.09 1.75
N THR A 68 13.47 -13.44 2.24
CA THR A 68 13.71 -14.66 3.02
C THR A 68 12.96 -14.65 4.35
N ASP A 69 13.07 -13.56 5.11
CA ASP A 69 12.39 -13.42 6.40
C ASP A 69 10.88 -13.36 6.22
N PHE A 70 10.41 -12.64 5.18
CA PHE A 70 9.01 -12.62 4.79
C PHE A 70 8.49 -14.03 4.51
N GLN A 71 9.17 -14.78 3.63
CA GLN A 71 8.76 -16.13 3.25
C GLN A 71 8.74 -17.06 4.47
N SER A 72 9.73 -16.95 5.35
CA SER A 72 9.82 -17.75 6.59
C SER A 72 8.63 -17.49 7.52
N LYS A 73 8.33 -16.22 7.82
CA LYS A 73 7.18 -15.84 8.66
C LYS A 73 5.86 -16.19 8.01
N PHE A 74 5.73 -15.98 6.70
CA PHE A 74 4.53 -16.31 5.94
C PHE A 74 4.26 -17.82 5.95
N ARG A 75 5.31 -18.63 5.76
CA ARG A 75 5.25 -20.09 5.91
C ARG A 75 4.83 -20.48 7.33
N GLN A 76 5.40 -19.86 8.36
CA GLN A 76 5.01 -20.12 9.75
C GLN A 76 3.52 -19.89 9.97
N ILE A 77 2.96 -18.76 9.50
CA ILE A 77 1.52 -18.48 9.58
C ILE A 77 0.69 -19.58 8.90
N PHE A 78 1.04 -19.97 7.67
CA PHE A 78 0.31 -21.03 6.93
C PHE A 78 0.44 -22.41 7.58
N THR A 79 1.59 -22.73 8.18
CA THR A 79 1.79 -24.02 8.83
C THR A 79 1.07 -24.15 10.16
N SER A 80 1.05 -23.07 10.95
CA SER A 80 0.45 -23.00 12.29
C SER A 80 -1.07 -22.86 12.26
N ASN A 81 -1.65 -22.49 11.12
CA ASN A 81 -3.09 -22.27 10.97
C ASN A 81 -3.68 -23.22 9.92
N PRO A 82 -4.17 -24.41 10.33
CA PRO A 82 -4.74 -25.41 9.41
C PRO A 82 -5.91 -24.89 8.56
N CYS A 83 -6.64 -23.87 9.03
CA CYS A 83 -7.72 -23.23 8.28
C CYS A 83 -7.26 -22.58 6.96
N LEU A 84 -5.97 -22.28 6.82
CA LEU A 84 -5.38 -21.75 5.58
C LEU A 84 -4.95 -22.84 4.59
N LYS A 85 -4.98 -24.12 4.99
CA LYS A 85 -4.61 -25.26 4.15
C LYS A 85 -5.79 -25.78 3.31
N THR A 86 -6.74 -24.91 2.97
CA THR A 86 -7.72 -25.26 1.94
C THR A 86 -6.98 -25.47 0.62
N ALA A 87 -7.42 -26.44 -0.19
CA ALA A 87 -6.72 -26.84 -1.40
C ALA A 87 -6.40 -25.63 -2.30
N ASP A 88 -7.36 -24.73 -2.47
CA ASP A 88 -7.23 -23.55 -3.33
C ASP A 88 -6.24 -22.49 -2.82
N LEU A 89 -6.24 -22.19 -1.51
CA LEU A 89 -5.28 -21.24 -0.93
C LEU A 89 -3.88 -21.84 -0.89
N TRP A 90 -3.77 -23.10 -0.49
CA TRP A 90 -2.48 -23.78 -0.44
C TRP A 90 -1.84 -23.87 -1.83
N ASP A 91 -2.60 -24.28 -2.84
CA ASP A 91 -2.11 -24.40 -4.22
C ASP A 91 -1.69 -23.03 -4.78
N SER A 92 -2.46 -21.97 -4.49
CA SER A 92 -2.15 -20.61 -4.92
C SER A 92 -0.84 -20.11 -4.31
N PHE A 93 -0.62 -20.34 -3.00
CA PHE A 93 0.57 -19.84 -2.31
C PHE A 93 1.75 -20.82 -2.30
N SER A 94 1.57 -22.06 -2.74
CA SER A 94 2.62 -23.09 -2.79
C SER A 94 3.92 -22.60 -3.46
N PRO A 95 3.90 -21.87 -4.60
CA PRO A 95 5.12 -21.35 -5.22
C PRO A 95 5.92 -20.39 -4.33
N VAL A 96 5.22 -19.64 -3.48
CA VAL A 96 5.81 -18.73 -2.48
C VAL A 96 6.22 -19.52 -1.24
N LEU A 97 5.43 -20.52 -0.83
CA LEU A 97 5.63 -21.25 0.42
C LEU A 97 6.69 -22.35 0.34
N THR A 98 6.97 -22.93 -0.82
CA THR A 98 7.74 -24.20 -0.93
C THR A 98 9.07 -24.13 -1.69
N GLY A 99 9.53 -22.93 -2.09
CA GLY A 99 10.81 -22.77 -2.78
C GLY A 99 11.99 -22.41 -1.87
N PRO A 100 13.24 -22.75 -2.25
CA PRO A 100 14.43 -22.14 -1.67
C PRO A 100 14.48 -20.64 -1.99
N VAL A 101 14.97 -19.85 -1.04
CA VAL A 101 15.22 -18.42 -1.19
C VAL A 101 16.65 -18.19 -0.71
N GLY A 102 17.61 -18.48 -1.58
CA GLY A 102 19.04 -18.31 -1.29
C GLY A 102 19.70 -17.27 -2.18
N SER A 103 19.39 -17.29 -3.47
CA SER A 103 19.92 -16.35 -4.45
C SER A 103 19.02 -15.12 -4.64
N GLU A 104 19.61 -14.01 -5.12
CA GLU A 104 18.87 -12.78 -5.46
C GLU A 104 17.79 -13.03 -6.52
N ALA A 105 18.08 -13.88 -7.52
CA ALA A 105 17.11 -14.26 -8.56
C ALA A 105 15.91 -15.04 -7.98
N GLU A 106 16.14 -15.90 -6.98
CA GLU A 106 15.06 -16.60 -6.28
C GLU A 106 14.24 -15.66 -5.42
N GLN A 107 14.88 -14.72 -4.72
CA GLN A 107 14.20 -13.68 -3.94
C GLN A 107 13.28 -12.87 -4.85
N GLU A 108 13.77 -12.37 -5.99
CA GLU A 108 12.91 -11.61 -6.91
C GLU A 108 11.79 -12.44 -7.53
N ARG A 109 12.05 -13.71 -7.84
CA ARG A 109 11.00 -14.63 -8.31
C ARG A 109 9.90 -14.81 -7.26
N VAL A 110 10.26 -15.01 -5.99
CA VAL A 110 9.29 -15.17 -4.90
C VAL A 110 8.53 -13.88 -4.64
N LYS A 111 9.23 -12.73 -4.63
CA LYS A 111 8.63 -11.41 -4.48
C LYS A 111 7.60 -11.16 -5.58
N LYS A 112 7.99 -11.39 -6.84
CA LYS A 112 7.09 -11.26 -7.99
C LYS A 112 5.88 -12.19 -7.89
N ALA A 113 6.10 -13.48 -7.62
CA ALA A 113 5.00 -14.45 -7.53
C ALA A 113 4.00 -14.06 -6.43
N PHE A 114 4.50 -13.59 -5.28
CA PHE A 114 3.65 -13.12 -4.20
C PHE A 114 2.87 -11.86 -4.56
N CYS A 115 3.52 -10.89 -5.18
CA CYS A 115 2.86 -9.68 -5.66
C CYS A 115 1.81 -9.98 -6.73
N ASP A 116 2.10 -10.89 -7.67
CA ASP A 116 1.13 -11.34 -8.68
C ASP A 116 -0.11 -11.98 -8.03
N LEU A 117 0.07 -12.81 -7.00
CA LEU A 117 -1.03 -13.45 -6.26
C LEU A 117 -1.90 -12.45 -5.49
N LEU A 118 -1.26 -11.42 -4.93
CA LEU A 118 -1.95 -10.37 -4.18
C LEU A 118 -2.33 -9.16 -5.03
N GLY A 119 -2.14 -9.22 -6.35
CA GLY A 119 -2.40 -8.08 -7.25
C GLY A 119 -1.64 -6.82 -6.85
N LEU A 120 -0.49 -6.97 -6.19
CA LEU A 120 0.39 -5.88 -5.80
C LEU A 120 1.28 -5.53 -6.99
N VAL A 121 1.46 -4.24 -7.24
CA VAL A 121 2.39 -3.79 -8.27
C VAL A 121 3.80 -3.81 -7.67
N THR A 122 4.70 -4.64 -8.21
CA THR A 122 6.13 -4.60 -7.87
C THR A 122 6.79 -3.35 -8.46
N GLN A 123 6.57 -2.19 -7.85
CA GLN A 123 7.45 -1.04 -8.12
C GLN A 123 8.70 -1.21 -7.27
N LYS A 124 9.88 -1.31 -7.90
CA LYS A 124 11.14 -1.17 -7.19
C LYS A 124 11.08 0.13 -6.39
N ARG A 125 11.30 0.05 -5.08
CA ARG A 125 11.35 1.25 -4.25
C ARG A 125 12.58 2.05 -4.66
N ASP A 126 12.34 3.25 -5.16
CA ASP A 126 13.39 4.25 -5.19
C ASP A 126 13.75 4.53 -3.73
N THR A 127 15.03 4.43 -3.34
CA THR A 127 15.48 4.68 -1.96
C THR A 127 15.25 6.13 -1.51
N SER A 128 14.85 7.02 -2.42
CA SER A 128 14.31 8.34 -2.12
C SER A 128 12.85 8.33 -1.67
N ARG A 129 12.17 7.17 -1.72
CA ARG A 129 10.76 7.02 -1.33
C ARG A 129 10.64 6.93 0.20
N PRO A 130 9.79 7.76 0.82
CA PRO A 130 9.66 7.88 2.26
C PRO A 130 9.17 6.57 2.91
N SER A 131 9.48 6.40 4.21
CA SER A 131 9.03 5.22 4.96
C SER A 131 7.53 5.23 5.25
N LEU A 132 6.95 4.06 5.54
CA LEU A 132 5.58 4.00 6.05
C LEU A 132 5.48 4.79 7.36
N GLU A 133 6.50 4.68 8.21
CA GLU A 133 6.60 5.40 9.48
C GLU A 133 6.58 6.92 9.26
N ASP A 134 7.27 7.44 8.24
CA ASP A 134 7.23 8.86 7.86
C ASP A 134 5.82 9.29 7.44
N GLY A 135 5.15 8.48 6.60
CA GLY A 135 3.78 8.75 6.15
C GLY A 135 2.77 8.73 7.30
N MET A 136 2.88 7.75 8.20
CA MET A 136 2.01 7.64 9.37
C MET A 136 2.25 8.77 10.37
N ARG A 137 3.52 9.13 10.63
CA ARG A 137 3.86 10.24 11.52
C ARG A 137 3.31 11.56 11.00
N PHE A 138 3.46 11.81 9.69
CA PHE A 138 2.90 13.00 9.06
C PHE A 138 1.38 13.04 9.16
N GLN A 139 0.68 11.94 8.89
CA GLN A 139 -0.77 11.89 9.04
C GLN A 139 -1.20 12.22 10.48
N GLN A 140 -0.52 11.66 11.48
CA GLN A 140 -0.78 11.93 12.90
C GLN A 140 -0.53 13.40 13.26
N ASP A 141 0.55 13.99 12.75
CA ASP A 141 0.87 15.39 12.98
C ASP A 141 -0.17 16.32 12.35
N VAL A 142 -0.65 16.00 11.14
CA VAL A 142 -1.73 16.73 10.46
C VAL A 142 -3.05 16.60 11.23
N GLU A 143 -3.43 15.40 11.65
CA GLU A 143 -4.65 15.16 12.43
C GLU A 143 -4.62 15.95 13.74
N LYS A 144 -3.49 15.93 14.43
CA LYS A 144 -3.29 16.70 15.67
C LYS A 144 -3.34 18.21 15.43
N ARG A 145 -2.74 18.72 14.34
CA ARG A 145 -2.75 20.16 14.01
C ARG A 145 -4.14 20.65 13.66
N PHE A 146 -4.89 19.84 12.91
CA PHE A 146 -6.24 20.19 12.44
C PHE A 146 -7.35 19.65 13.33
N GLN A 147 -7.04 19.18 14.55
CA GLN A 147 -8.03 18.66 15.48
C GLN A 147 -9.13 19.69 15.82
N THR A 148 -8.78 20.97 15.89
CA THR A 148 -9.74 22.08 16.11
C THR A 148 -10.34 22.64 14.82
N HIS A 149 -9.90 22.13 13.66
CA HIS A 149 -10.27 22.56 12.31
C HIS A 149 -10.67 21.36 11.45
N PRO A 150 -11.77 20.67 11.79
CA PRO A 150 -12.19 19.45 11.09
C PRO A 150 -12.36 19.64 9.57
N GLU A 151 -12.73 20.85 9.13
CA GLU A 151 -12.82 21.22 7.72
C GLU A 151 -11.46 21.19 6.99
N LYS A 152 -10.38 21.54 7.69
CA LYS A 152 -9.01 21.43 7.13
C LYS A 152 -8.59 19.97 7.04
N TYR A 153 -8.92 19.16 8.04
CA TYR A 153 -8.62 17.73 8.01
C TYR A 153 -9.39 16.99 6.90
N GLU A 154 -10.66 17.35 6.67
CA GLU A 154 -11.43 16.81 5.55
C GLU A 154 -10.81 17.17 4.19
N ARG A 155 -10.38 18.43 4.03
CA ARG A 155 -9.63 18.87 2.83
C ARG A 155 -8.30 18.13 2.67
N PHE A 156 -7.60 17.81 3.76
CA PHE A 156 -6.37 17.02 3.73
C PHE A 156 -6.63 15.62 3.16
N LEU A 157 -7.68 14.94 3.63
CA LEU A 157 -8.06 13.63 3.10
C LEU A 157 -8.42 13.73 1.61
N HIS A 158 -9.17 14.76 1.22
CA HIS A 158 -9.50 15.01 -0.18
C HIS A 158 -8.26 15.21 -1.06
N ALA A 159 -7.29 16.03 -0.63
CA ALA A 159 -6.07 16.29 -1.38
C ALA A 159 -5.12 15.08 -1.40
N SER A 160 -5.09 14.27 -0.34
CA SER A 160 -4.24 13.07 -0.25
C SER A 160 -4.63 11.97 -1.23
N PHE A 161 -5.91 11.92 -1.62
CA PHE A 161 -6.47 10.85 -2.44
C PHE A 161 -7.12 11.36 -3.75
N GLY A 162 -7.04 12.64 -4.08
CA GLY A 162 -7.84 13.28 -5.13
C GLY A 162 -7.54 12.80 -6.56
N SER A 163 -6.28 12.54 -6.89
CA SER A 163 -5.77 12.04 -8.16
C SER A 163 -6.11 10.57 -8.33
N TRP A 164 -6.02 9.82 -7.24
CA TRP A 164 -6.49 8.44 -7.16
C TRP A 164 -8.02 8.35 -7.28
N ARG A 165 -8.75 9.35 -6.76
CA ARG A 165 -10.21 9.42 -6.70
C ARG A 165 -10.86 10.01 -7.95
N GLU A 166 -10.18 10.86 -8.69
CA GLU A 166 -10.79 11.58 -9.82
C GLU A 166 -10.03 11.36 -11.14
N GLY A 167 -9.02 10.47 -11.13
CA GLY A 167 -8.13 10.26 -12.28
C GLY A 167 -7.40 11.54 -12.69
N ARG A 168 -7.31 12.52 -11.78
CA ARG A 168 -6.69 13.82 -12.01
C ARG A 168 -5.19 13.72 -11.91
N ASP A 169 -4.51 14.69 -12.51
CA ASP A 169 -3.05 14.81 -12.39
C ASP A 169 -2.65 14.92 -10.91
N PRO A 170 -1.78 14.02 -10.39
CA PRO A 170 -1.25 14.12 -9.03
C PRO A 170 -0.55 15.44 -8.71
N SER A 171 -0.19 16.24 -9.72
CA SER A 171 0.32 17.61 -9.52
C SER A 171 -0.72 18.56 -8.92
N GLU A 172 -2.01 18.38 -9.23
CA GLU A 172 -3.11 19.20 -8.69
C GLU A 172 -3.38 18.88 -7.21
N ASP A 173 -3.34 17.60 -6.84
CA ASP A 173 -3.43 17.16 -5.43
C ASP A 173 -2.29 17.75 -4.61
N ARG A 174 -1.07 17.70 -5.15
CA ARG A 174 0.10 18.27 -4.49
C ARG A 174 -0.09 19.77 -4.27
N LYS A 175 -0.62 20.49 -5.24
CA LYS A 175 -0.91 21.92 -5.11
C LYS A 175 -1.95 22.20 -4.03
N GLN A 176 -3.05 21.45 -4.01
CA GLN A 176 -4.08 21.57 -2.96
C GLN A 176 -3.51 21.26 -1.57
N MET A 177 -2.59 20.29 -1.47
CA MET A 177 -1.91 19.97 -0.23
C MET A 177 -1.00 21.11 0.23
N ILE A 178 -0.21 21.70 -0.67
CA ILE A 178 0.64 22.86 -0.34
C ILE A 178 -0.21 24.05 0.12
N GLU A 179 -1.30 24.35 -0.57
CA GLU A 179 -2.23 25.43 -0.18
C GLU A 179 -2.89 25.15 1.18
N LEU A 180 -3.21 23.89 1.48
CA LEU A 180 -3.82 23.51 2.76
C LEU A 180 -2.86 23.66 3.94
N LEU A 181 -1.58 23.35 3.72
CA LEU A 181 -0.52 23.39 4.71
C LEU A 181 0.17 24.76 4.79
N GLU A 182 -0.32 25.77 4.05
CA GLU A 182 0.22 27.13 4.10
C GLU A 182 0.17 27.69 5.53
N GLY A 183 1.32 28.19 6.01
CA GLY A 183 1.50 28.65 7.39
C GLY A 183 1.86 27.55 8.40
N GLU A 184 1.88 26.29 7.98
CA GLU A 184 2.28 25.13 8.79
C GLU A 184 3.64 24.61 8.29
N ASP A 185 4.69 25.41 8.44
CA ASP A 185 6.02 25.17 7.85
C ASP A 185 6.60 23.78 8.17
N ASP A 186 6.35 23.27 9.37
CA ASP A 186 6.78 21.94 9.79
C ASP A 186 6.08 20.82 9.02
N LEU A 187 4.77 20.94 8.79
CA LEU A 187 4.00 19.99 7.98
C LEU A 187 4.39 20.07 6.50
N LEU A 188 4.66 21.27 5.96
CA LEU A 188 5.14 21.44 4.58
C LEU A 188 6.50 20.76 4.37
N MET A 189 7.43 20.88 5.31
CA MET A 189 8.71 20.17 5.23
C MET A 189 8.52 18.66 5.24
N GLN A 190 7.68 18.13 6.14
CA GLN A 190 7.38 16.69 6.18
C GLN A 190 6.72 16.22 4.87
N PHE A 191 5.77 16.99 4.34
CA PHE A 191 5.14 16.70 3.07
C PHE A 191 6.14 16.67 1.91
N GLY A 192 7.12 17.58 1.88
CA GLY A 192 8.19 17.57 0.88
C GLY A 192 9.08 16.33 0.92
N VAL A 193 9.25 15.71 2.10
CA VAL A 193 9.91 14.41 2.24
C VAL A 193 9.01 13.28 1.74
N ILE A 194 7.71 13.36 2.04
CA ILE A 194 6.72 12.33 1.67
C ILE A 194 6.44 12.30 0.16
N TRP A 195 6.45 13.47 -0.46
CA TRP A 195 6.12 13.68 -1.86
C TRP A 195 7.17 14.57 -2.53
N PRO A 196 8.39 14.05 -2.76
CA PRO A 196 9.46 14.83 -3.39
C PRO A 196 9.06 15.20 -4.83
N GLU A 197 9.39 16.43 -5.24
CA GLU A 197 9.24 16.81 -6.65
C GLU A 197 10.08 15.87 -7.51
N LYS A 198 9.44 15.32 -8.56
CA LYS A 198 10.21 14.68 -9.63
C LYS A 198 11.14 15.75 -10.18
N LYS A 199 12.45 15.60 -9.92
CA LYS A 199 13.46 16.36 -10.64
C LYS A 199 13.26 15.98 -12.11
N SER A 200 12.70 16.90 -12.89
CA SER A 200 12.72 16.76 -14.34
C SER A 200 14.18 16.57 -14.74
N ASP A 201 14.53 15.43 -15.33
CA ASP A 201 15.84 15.17 -15.92
C ASP A 201 16.07 16.18 -17.04
N LYS A 202 16.52 17.39 -16.67
CA LYS A 202 17.10 18.34 -17.60
C LYS A 202 18.59 18.03 -17.67
N GLY A 203 18.99 17.16 -18.60
CA GLY A 203 20.41 17.04 -18.93
C GLY A 203 20.86 15.78 -19.65
N SER A 204 20.44 15.58 -20.91
CA SER A 204 21.32 14.93 -21.90
C SER A 204 20.96 15.33 -23.34
N ASP A 205 20.94 16.63 -23.63
CA ASP A 205 21.10 17.10 -25.01
C ASP A 205 22.12 18.23 -24.99
N GLY A 206 23.35 17.91 -25.37
CA GLY A 206 24.48 18.83 -25.29
C GLY A 206 25.82 18.17 -25.55
N ALA A 207 25.93 17.37 -26.61
CA ALA A 207 27.21 17.08 -27.24
C ALA A 207 27.03 17.22 -28.76
N ALA A 208 27.33 18.43 -29.24
CA ALA A 208 27.66 18.69 -30.64
C ALA A 208 29.15 18.40 -30.85
#